data_AF-A0A5C8BWN5-F1
#
_entry.id   AF-A0A5C8BWN5-F1
#
_cell.length_a   1.000
_cell.length_b   1.000
_cell.length_c   1.000
_cell.angle_alpha   90.00
_cell.angle_beta   90.00
_cell.angle_gamma   90.00
#
_symmetry.space_group_name_H-M   'P 1'
#
loop_
_entity.id
_entity.type
_entity.pdbx_description
1 polymer ?
#
loop_
_entity_poly.entity_id
_entity_poly.type
_entity_poly.pdbx_seq_one_letter_code
_entity_poly.pdbx_strand_id
1 'polypeptide(L)'
;MSKAKERSVLFGAIAVFVGALILGPMLLTAQPKAPPAVPTCEERTIQPGQSLPSNYLTVNVYNASKNSGVANRVRINLERKGFLGGYVGNNPGALQPKNVMILTQDPSDPRIALVAAQFKGKVEYAAADFDKRNGISVLVGPDFNGVDPKTPTSVKVKVPVEVCIPTIDLP
;
A
#
# COMPACT_ATOMS: atom_id res chain seq x y z
N MET A 1 -19.40 -70.21 -6.23
CA MET A 1 -19.90 -68.89 -6.67
C MET A 1 -20.13 -68.92 -8.18
N SER A 2 -21.26 -68.41 -8.68
CA SER A 2 -21.57 -68.41 -10.12
C SER A 2 -20.69 -67.40 -10.86
N LYS A 3 -20.11 -67.79 -12.01
CA LYS A 3 -19.29 -66.93 -12.90
C LYS A 3 -19.99 -65.61 -13.27
N ALA A 4 -21.32 -65.56 -13.20
CA ALA A 4 -22.10 -64.34 -13.42
C ALA A 4 -21.90 -63.30 -12.31
N LYS A 5 -21.86 -63.71 -11.03
CA LYS A 5 -21.63 -62.78 -9.90
C LYS A 5 -20.22 -62.20 -9.93
N GLU A 6 -19.23 -63.02 -10.29
CA GLU A 6 -17.83 -62.60 -10.39
C GLU A 6 -17.61 -61.57 -11.50
N ARG A 7 -18.25 -61.77 -12.66
CA ARG A 7 -18.25 -60.79 -13.76
C ARG A 7 -18.93 -59.48 -13.37
N SER A 8 -20.07 -59.51 -12.69
CA SER A 8 -20.76 -58.29 -12.24
C SER A 8 -19.91 -57.48 -11.24
N VAL A 9 -19.22 -58.15 -10.31
CA VAL A 9 -18.32 -57.48 -9.36
C VAL A 9 -17.12 -56.86 -10.08
N LEU A 10 -16.53 -57.57 -11.04
CA LEU A 10 -15.41 -57.06 -11.82
C LEU A 10 -15.82 -55.84 -12.67
N PHE A 11 -16.96 -55.88 -13.33
CA PHE A 11 -17.48 -54.74 -14.09
C PHE A 11 -17.78 -53.54 -13.19
N GLY A 12 -18.36 -53.77 -12.02
CA GLY A 12 -18.60 -52.71 -11.03
C GLY A 12 -17.30 -52.05 -10.56
N ALA A 13 -16.27 -52.84 -10.25
CA ALA A 13 -14.97 -52.33 -9.84
C ALA A 13 -14.30 -51.50 -10.96
N ILE A 14 -14.33 -51.99 -12.20
CA ILE A 14 -13.79 -51.27 -13.36
C ILE A 14 -14.51 -49.93 -13.55
N ALA A 15 -15.84 -49.91 -13.46
CA ALA A 15 -16.60 -48.66 -13.60
C ALA A 15 -16.22 -47.62 -12.53
N VAL A 16 -15.99 -48.04 -11.28
CA VAL A 16 -15.53 -47.17 -10.20
C VAL A 16 -14.13 -46.62 -10.48
N PHE A 17 -13.18 -47.47 -10.90
CA PHE A 17 -11.82 -47.03 -11.22
C PHE A 17 -11.77 -46.08 -12.41
N VAL A 18 -12.55 -46.34 -13.46
CA VAL A 18 -12.65 -45.46 -14.63
C VAL A 18 -13.29 -44.12 -14.24
N GLY A 19 -14.35 -44.12 -13.43
CA GLY A 19 -14.95 -42.90 -12.90
C GLY A 19 -13.97 -42.06 -12.08
N ALA A 20 -13.18 -42.70 -11.20
CA ALA A 20 -12.16 -42.04 -10.39
C ALA A 20 -11.03 -41.45 -11.25
N LEU A 21 -10.60 -42.13 -12.31
CA LEU A 21 -9.57 -41.65 -13.24
C LEU A 21 -10.04 -40.45 -14.08
N ILE A 22 -11.33 -40.31 -14.34
CA ILE A 22 -11.90 -39.19 -15.11
C ILE A 22 -12.20 -37.98 -14.21
N LEU A 23 -12.79 -38.20 -13.03
CA LEU A 23 -13.20 -37.13 -12.11
C LEU A 23 -12.06 -36.62 -11.22
N GLY A 24 -11.13 -37.49 -10.85
CA GLY A 24 -9.99 -37.16 -9.99
C GLY A 24 -9.14 -35.99 -10.51
N PRO A 25 -8.70 -35.98 -11.79
CA PRO A 25 -7.90 -34.90 -12.33
C PRO A 25 -8.66 -33.56 -12.35
N MET A 26 -9.95 -33.56 -12.72
CA MET A 26 -10.77 -32.34 -12.75
C MET A 26 -10.89 -31.70 -11.37
N LEU A 27 -11.05 -32.51 -10.32
CA LEU A 27 -11.11 -32.04 -8.94
C LEU A 27 -9.74 -31.59 -8.42
N LEU A 28 -8.66 -32.28 -8.80
CA LEU A 28 -7.30 -31.89 -8.44
C LEU A 28 -6.88 -30.54 -9.07
N THR A 29 -7.38 -30.22 -10.26
CA THR A 29 -7.09 -28.96 -10.95
C THR A 29 -8.15 -27.88 -10.72
N ALA A 30 -9.21 -28.18 -9.97
CA ALA A 30 -10.24 -27.20 -9.66
C ALA A 30 -9.64 -26.12 -8.74
N GLN A 31 -9.50 -24.90 -9.25
CA GLN A 31 -9.07 -23.79 -8.41
C GLN A 31 -10.25 -23.32 -7.54
N PRO A 32 -10.07 -23.23 -6.21
CA PRO A 32 -11.08 -22.61 -5.38
C PRO A 32 -11.30 -21.17 -5.85
N LYS A 33 -12.57 -20.79 -6.06
CA LYS A 33 -12.91 -19.42 -6.42
C LYS A 33 -12.49 -18.51 -5.28
N ALA A 34 -11.50 -17.65 -5.52
CA ALA A 34 -11.09 -16.66 -4.54
C ALA A 34 -12.31 -15.80 -4.17
N PRO A 35 -12.52 -15.52 -2.87
CA PRO A 35 -13.54 -14.55 -2.48
C PRO A 35 -13.27 -13.22 -3.19
N PRO A 36 -14.33 -12.45 -3.51
CA PRO A 36 -14.15 -11.13 -4.11
C PRO A 36 -13.23 -10.29 -3.22
N ALA A 37 -12.30 -9.57 -3.85
CA ALA A 37 -11.40 -8.68 -3.13
C ALA A 37 -12.23 -7.65 -2.36
N VAL A 38 -12.16 -7.69 -1.04
CA VAL A 38 -12.77 -6.65 -0.20
C VAL A 38 -12.00 -5.34 -0.41
N PRO A 39 -12.70 -4.20 -0.56
CA PRO A 39 -12.02 -2.91 -0.70
C PRO A 39 -11.23 -2.62 0.58
N THR A 40 -9.93 -2.43 0.43
CA THR A 40 -8.99 -2.16 1.53
C THR A 40 -9.05 -0.70 2.02
N CYS A 41 -9.87 0.12 1.37
CA CYS A 41 -10.14 1.48 1.82
C CYS A 41 -11.53 1.96 1.42
N GLU A 42 -12.05 2.88 2.24
CA GLU A 42 -13.23 3.67 1.97
C GLU A 42 -12.78 4.98 1.32
N GLU A 43 -13.20 5.20 0.08
CA GLU A 43 -12.98 6.47 -0.60
C GLU A 43 -13.85 7.56 0.05
N ARG A 44 -13.20 8.64 0.51
CA ARG A 44 -13.89 9.80 1.07
C ARG A 44 -13.51 11.06 0.32
N THR A 45 -14.53 11.85 0.01
CA THR A 45 -14.37 13.17 -0.58
C THR A 45 -14.39 14.22 0.51
N ILE A 46 -13.27 14.92 0.70
CA ILE A 46 -13.17 16.09 1.57
C ILE A 46 -13.59 17.31 0.76
N GLN A 47 -14.64 17.99 1.21
CA GLN A 47 -15.17 19.16 0.51
C GLN A 47 -14.33 20.42 0.78
N PRO A 48 -14.38 21.42 -0.12
CA PRO A 48 -13.77 22.73 0.13
C PRO A 48 -14.22 23.32 1.47
N GLY A 49 -13.28 23.89 2.22
CA GLY A 49 -13.49 24.46 3.55
C GLY A 49 -13.40 23.45 4.70
N GLN A 50 -13.47 22.15 4.42
CA GLN A 50 -13.22 21.10 5.41
C GLN A 50 -11.72 20.92 5.65
N SER A 51 -11.37 20.34 6.79
CA SER A 51 -9.99 20.06 7.16
C SER A 51 -9.61 18.65 6.71
N LEU A 52 -8.52 18.52 5.97
CA LEU A 52 -7.86 17.25 5.69
C LEU A 52 -6.86 16.96 6.81
N PRO A 53 -7.12 15.96 7.67
CA PRO A 53 -6.20 15.57 8.73
C PRO A 53 -5.10 14.64 8.21
N SER A 54 -3.96 14.61 8.89
CA SER A 54 -2.81 13.76 8.57
C SER A 54 -3.12 12.27 8.65
N ASN A 55 -4.07 11.85 9.49
CA ASN A 55 -4.40 10.44 9.74
C ASN A 55 -5.15 9.77 8.58
N TYR A 56 -5.43 10.52 7.51
CA TYR A 56 -5.94 9.96 6.25
C TYR A 56 -4.82 9.72 5.23
N LEU A 57 -3.58 10.10 5.55
CA LEU A 57 -2.48 10.09 4.59
C LEU A 57 -1.42 9.06 4.99
N THR A 58 -1.24 8.07 4.12
CA THR A 58 -0.13 7.12 4.19
C THR A 58 1.12 7.70 3.57
N VAL A 59 2.23 7.68 4.30
CA VAL A 59 3.53 8.20 3.82
C VAL A 59 4.57 7.08 3.75
N ASN A 60 5.06 6.84 2.53
CA ASN A 60 6.18 5.96 2.24
C ASN A 60 7.48 6.76 2.32
N VAL A 61 8.49 6.26 3.03
CA VAL A 61 9.75 6.95 3.25
C VAL A 61 10.92 6.15 2.69
N TYR A 62 11.67 6.76 1.79
CA TYR A 62 12.83 6.17 1.15
C TYR A 62 14.09 6.92 1.56
N ASN A 63 15.14 6.18 1.93
CA ASN A 63 16.44 6.72 2.26
C ASN A 63 17.26 6.95 0.98
N ALA A 64 17.54 8.21 0.67
CA ALA A 64 18.47 8.62 -0.38
C ALA A 64 19.84 9.07 0.21
N SER A 65 20.10 8.79 1.49
CA SER A 65 21.38 9.07 2.15
C SER A 65 22.19 7.79 2.39
N LYS A 66 23.46 7.97 2.76
CA LYS A 66 24.33 6.86 3.22
C LYS A 66 24.08 6.46 4.68
N ASN A 67 23.26 7.22 5.42
CA ASN A 67 23.04 7.01 6.84
C ASN A 67 21.95 5.97 7.08
N SER A 68 22.26 4.91 7.81
CA SER A 68 21.29 3.85 8.10
C SER A 68 20.18 4.32 9.04
N GLY A 69 18.98 3.81 8.81
CA GLY A 69 17.81 4.03 9.68
C GLY A 69 17.18 5.42 9.62
N VAL A 70 17.67 6.33 8.76
CA VAL A 70 17.06 7.66 8.59
C VAL A 70 15.59 7.56 8.20
N ALA A 71 15.27 6.76 7.17
CA ALA A 71 13.89 6.61 6.70
C ALA A 71 12.95 6.08 7.79
N ASN A 72 13.38 5.11 8.61
CA ASN A 72 12.58 4.59 9.72
C ASN A 72 12.34 5.66 10.80
N ARG A 73 13.37 6.43 11.17
CA ARG A 73 13.22 7.54 12.13
C ARG A 73 12.24 8.60 11.60
N VAL A 74 12.33 8.93 10.31
CA VAL A 74 11.41 9.88 9.68
C VAL A 74 9.98 9.36 9.68
N ARG A 75 9.75 8.08 9.33
CA ARG A 75 8.42 7.45 9.43
C ARG A 75 7.85 7.59 10.84
N ILE A 76 8.62 7.21 11.87
CA ILE A 76 8.19 7.32 13.28
C ILE A 76 7.87 8.77 13.67
N ASN A 77 8.63 9.75 13.16
CA ASN A 77 8.33 11.16 13.42
C ASN A 77 7.01 11.60 12.78
N LEU A 78 6.71 11.15 11.56
CA LEU A 78 5.47 11.43 10.88
C LEU A 78 4.27 10.70 11.53
N GLU A 79 4.46 9.45 11.96
CA GLU A 79 3.45 8.70 12.75
C GLU A 79 3.09 9.44 14.03
N ARG A 80 4.08 10.02 14.74
CA ARG A 80 3.83 10.88 15.90
C ARG A 80 3.09 12.18 15.56
N LYS A 81 3.13 12.61 14.31
CA LYS A 81 2.33 13.72 13.78
C LYS A 81 0.97 13.26 13.25
N GLY A 82 0.62 12.00 13.46
CA GLY A 82 -0.66 11.41 13.11
C GLY A 82 -0.77 11.01 11.65
N PHE A 83 0.33 10.88 10.89
CA PHE A 83 0.29 10.26 9.56
C PHE A 83 0.23 8.74 9.68
N LEU A 84 -0.34 8.08 8.67
CA LEU A 84 -0.30 6.64 8.58
C LEU A 84 1.07 6.19 8.08
N GLY A 85 1.69 5.24 8.79
CA GLY A 85 2.97 4.67 8.43
C GLY A 85 2.87 3.84 7.16
N GLY A 86 3.62 4.23 6.11
CA GLY A 86 3.75 3.46 4.88
C GLY A 86 5.02 2.61 4.85
N TYR A 87 5.45 2.29 3.64
CA TYR A 87 6.68 1.56 3.35
C TYR A 87 7.93 2.34 3.79
N VAL A 88 8.94 1.60 4.24
CA VAL A 88 10.28 2.14 4.56
C VAL A 88 11.33 1.33 3.82
N GLY A 89 12.22 2.02 3.11
CA GLY A 89 13.30 1.37 2.38
C GLY A 89 14.40 2.32 1.95
N ASN A 90 15.37 1.81 1.20
CA ASN A 90 16.33 2.65 0.47
C ASN A 90 15.71 3.10 -0.86
N ASN A 91 16.13 4.26 -1.35
CA ASN A 91 15.71 4.76 -2.65
C ASN A 91 16.24 3.83 -3.77
N PRO A 92 15.37 3.21 -4.59
CA PRO A 92 15.80 2.41 -5.73
C PRO A 92 16.07 3.26 -6.99
N GLY A 93 15.63 4.52 -6.99
CA GLY A 93 15.77 5.45 -8.11
C GLY A 93 17.11 6.20 -8.16
N ALA A 94 17.27 6.99 -9.22
CA ALA A 94 18.41 7.87 -9.46
C ALA A 94 18.26 9.25 -8.80
N LEU A 95 17.05 9.64 -8.38
CA LEU A 95 16.80 10.93 -7.71
C LEU A 95 17.52 11.02 -6.35
N GLN A 96 18.32 12.06 -6.14
CA GLN A 96 19.12 12.24 -4.91
C GLN A 96 18.91 13.66 -4.36
N PRO A 97 17.85 13.92 -3.58
CA PRO A 97 17.66 15.21 -2.94
C PRO A 97 18.71 15.48 -1.89
N LYS A 98 18.99 16.75 -1.61
CA LYS A 98 19.88 17.12 -0.50
C LYS A 98 19.20 16.93 0.86
N ASN A 99 17.99 17.48 1.01
CA ASN A 99 17.23 17.45 2.26
C ASN A 99 16.04 16.49 2.17
N VAL A 100 14.95 16.92 1.53
CA VAL A 100 13.73 16.13 1.34
C VAL A 100 13.17 16.40 -0.04
N MET A 101 12.71 15.35 -0.72
CA MET A 101 11.94 15.46 -1.95
C MET A 101 10.67 14.63 -1.86
N ILE A 102 9.56 15.19 -2.33
CA ILE A 102 8.29 14.47 -2.43
C ILE A 102 8.06 14.09 -3.89
N LEU A 103 7.77 12.81 -4.12
CA LEU A 103 7.54 12.28 -5.46
C LEU A 103 6.08 12.49 -5.89
N THR A 104 5.85 13.56 -6.64
CA THR A 104 4.52 13.99 -7.12
C THR A 104 4.60 14.58 -8.52
N GLN A 105 3.48 14.49 -9.26
CA GLN A 105 3.30 15.25 -10.51
C GLN A 105 2.60 16.59 -10.25
N ASP A 106 1.90 16.71 -9.12
CA ASP A 106 1.18 17.91 -8.71
C ASP A 106 1.67 18.37 -7.32
N PRO A 107 2.55 19.37 -7.25
CA PRO A 107 2.98 19.97 -5.99
C PRO A 107 1.89 20.84 -5.31
N SER A 108 0.83 21.21 -6.04
CA SER A 108 -0.26 22.03 -5.52
C SER A 108 -1.33 21.22 -4.78
N ASP A 109 -1.26 19.89 -4.86
CA ASP A 109 -2.12 18.98 -4.13
C ASP A 109 -2.04 19.25 -2.61
N PRO A 110 -3.17 19.54 -1.94
CA PRO A 110 -3.19 19.83 -0.51
C PRO A 110 -2.65 18.67 0.36
N ARG A 111 -2.75 17.42 -0.11
CA ARG A 111 -2.15 16.26 0.57
C ARG A 111 -0.62 16.36 0.57
N ILE A 112 -0.04 16.77 -0.55
CA ILE A 112 1.40 17.00 -0.71
C ILE A 112 1.83 18.21 0.12
N ALA A 113 1.07 19.30 0.09
CA ALA A 113 1.35 20.49 0.90
C ALA A 113 1.37 20.17 2.40
N LEU A 114 0.42 19.35 2.89
CA LEU A 114 0.37 18.94 4.29
C LEU A 114 1.59 18.10 4.70
N VAL A 115 2.06 17.19 3.84
CA VAL A 115 3.28 16.40 4.08
C VAL A 115 4.53 17.28 4.01
N ALA A 116 4.63 18.15 3.00
CA ALA A 116 5.77 19.05 2.81
C ALA A 116 5.98 19.96 4.02
N ALA A 117 4.90 20.50 4.58
CA ALA A 117 4.94 21.39 5.74
C ALA A 117 5.56 20.74 6.99
N GLN A 118 5.60 19.40 7.07
CA GLN A 118 6.18 18.71 8.21
C GLN A 118 7.71 18.79 8.24
N PHE A 119 8.36 19.02 7.11
CA PHE A 119 9.82 18.97 7.02
C PHE A 119 10.44 20.35 7.22
N LYS A 120 11.56 20.38 7.94
CA LYS A 120 12.36 21.61 8.08
C LYS A 120 13.16 21.86 6.80
N GLY A 121 13.24 23.13 6.41
CA GLY A 121 13.99 23.58 5.25
C GLY A 121 13.24 23.42 3.93
N LYS A 122 13.95 23.57 2.82
CA LYS A 122 13.36 23.48 1.49
C LYS A 122 13.02 22.03 1.16
N VAL A 123 11.79 21.82 0.66
CA VAL A 123 11.31 20.55 0.09
C VAL A 123 11.35 20.67 -1.43
N GLU A 124 11.92 19.66 -2.09
CA GLU A 124 11.97 19.52 -3.54
C GLU A 124 10.81 18.65 -4.05
N TYR A 125 10.46 18.77 -5.32
CA TYR A 125 9.39 17.98 -5.94
C TYR A 125 9.87 17.43 -7.28
N ALA A 126 9.58 16.16 -7.54
CA ALA A 126 9.88 15.52 -8.82
C ALA A 126 8.87 14.41 -9.11
N ALA A 127 8.71 14.07 -10.39
CA ALA A 127 8.04 12.84 -10.76
C ALA A 127 8.89 11.63 -10.29
N ALA A 128 8.23 10.53 -9.96
CA ALA A 128 8.93 9.31 -9.59
C ALA A 128 9.63 8.68 -10.82
N ASP A 129 10.82 8.15 -10.59
CA ASP A 129 11.63 7.41 -11.55
C ASP A 129 11.61 5.88 -11.29
N PHE A 130 10.71 5.43 -10.41
CA PHE A 130 10.46 4.03 -10.07
C PHE A 130 8.99 3.79 -9.72
N ASP A 131 8.58 2.53 -9.66
CA ASP A 131 7.23 2.13 -9.30
C ASP A 131 6.88 2.51 -7.86
N LYS A 132 5.95 3.46 -7.72
CA LYS A 132 5.48 3.91 -6.41
C LYS A 132 4.53 2.90 -5.79
N ARG A 133 4.67 2.73 -4.48
CA ARG A 133 3.65 2.11 -3.63
C ARG A 133 2.51 3.10 -3.36
N ASN A 134 1.34 2.59 -3.02
CA ASN A 134 0.19 3.40 -2.60
C ASN A 134 0.57 4.33 -1.45
N GLY A 135 0.11 5.58 -1.52
CA GLY A 135 0.47 6.65 -0.58
C GLY A 135 1.52 7.63 -1.12
N ILE A 136 1.85 8.63 -0.31
CA ILE A 136 2.76 9.72 -0.68
C ILE A 136 4.19 9.23 -0.46
N SER A 137 5.03 9.33 -1.49
CA SER A 137 6.42 8.87 -1.41
C SER A 137 7.38 10.03 -1.15
N VAL A 138 8.21 9.90 -0.13
CA VAL A 138 9.19 10.90 0.31
C VAL A 138 10.58 10.32 0.25
N LEU A 139 11.49 11.01 -0.44
CA LEU A 139 12.92 10.73 -0.45
C LEU A 139 13.62 11.60 0.59
N VAL A 140 14.48 11.00 1.41
CA VAL A 140 15.22 11.70 2.47
C VAL A 140 16.71 11.70 2.14
N GLY A 141 17.27 12.88 1.94
CA GLY A 141 18.66 13.11 1.57
C GLY A 141 19.63 13.16 2.76
N PRO A 142 20.93 13.33 2.48
CA PRO A 142 21.98 13.39 3.51
C PRO A 142 21.86 14.60 4.46
N ASP A 143 21.33 15.73 3.98
CA ASP A 143 21.20 16.98 4.73
C ASP A 143 19.84 17.10 5.42
N PHE A 144 19.26 15.97 5.82
CA PHE A 144 17.94 15.93 6.45
C PHE A 144 17.92 16.71 7.77
N ASN A 145 17.13 17.80 7.80
CA ASN A 145 17.10 18.72 8.93
C ASN A 145 16.05 18.41 10.01
N GLY A 146 15.27 17.33 9.85
CA GLY A 146 14.26 16.91 10.81
C GLY A 146 12.83 17.29 10.42
N VAL A 147 11.89 16.76 11.21
CA VAL A 147 10.47 17.11 11.18
C VAL A 147 10.24 18.28 12.14
N ASP A 148 9.44 19.26 11.74
CA ASP A 148 9.09 20.41 12.57
C ASP A 148 8.00 20.03 13.59
N PRO A 149 8.27 20.12 14.90
CA PRO A 149 7.30 19.77 15.92
C PRO A 149 6.08 20.71 15.93
N LYS A 150 6.22 21.96 15.49
CA LYS A 150 5.17 22.99 15.58
C LYS A 150 4.21 23.00 14.38
N THR A 151 4.50 22.23 13.33
CA THR A 151 3.65 22.22 12.13
C THR A 151 2.24 21.68 12.42
N PRO A 152 1.18 22.30 11.88
CA PRO A 152 -0.17 21.73 11.91
C PRO A 152 -0.23 20.32 11.30
N THR A 153 -1.09 19.48 11.87
CA THR A 153 -1.36 18.12 11.38
C THR A 153 -2.64 18.04 10.55
N SER A 154 -3.17 19.19 10.13
CA SER A 154 -4.30 19.26 9.20
C SER A 154 -4.21 20.51 8.34
N VAL A 155 -4.82 20.46 7.16
CA VAL A 155 -4.89 21.60 6.22
C VAL A 155 -6.32 21.81 5.75
N LYS A 156 -6.77 23.07 5.69
CA LYS A 156 -8.05 23.40 5.06
C LYS A 156 -7.94 23.23 3.55
N VAL A 157 -8.84 22.45 2.99
CA VAL A 157 -8.83 22.15 1.57
C VAL A 157 -9.59 23.24 0.82
N LYS A 158 -9.04 23.73 -0.30
CA LYS A 158 -9.68 24.74 -1.16
C LYS A 158 -10.44 24.13 -2.33
N VAL A 159 -10.13 22.89 -2.67
CA VAL A 159 -10.72 22.11 -3.77
C VAL A 159 -11.18 20.76 -3.21
N PRO A 160 -12.13 20.04 -3.83
CA PRO A 160 -12.46 18.70 -3.40
C PRO A 160 -11.24 17.76 -3.49
N VAL A 161 -11.03 16.93 -2.48
CA VAL A 161 -9.92 15.95 -2.45
C VAL A 161 -10.46 14.59 -2.09
N GLU A 162 -10.14 13.60 -2.92
CA GLU A 162 -10.41 12.20 -2.64
C GLU A 162 -9.26 11.57 -1.85
N VAL A 163 -9.62 10.89 -0.76
CA VAL A 163 -8.70 10.15 0.10
C VAL A 163 -9.21 8.72 0.32
N CYS A 164 -8.30 7.76 0.13
CA CYS A 164 -8.50 6.35 0.44
C CYS A 164 -8.14 6.14 1.91
N ILE A 165 -9.15 6.03 2.77
CA ILE A 165 -8.97 5.81 4.21
C ILE A 165 -9.01 4.30 4.46
N PRO A 166 -7.96 3.71 5.05
CA PRO A 166 -7.93 2.27 5.27
C PRO A 166 -9.08 1.84 6.18
N THR A 167 -9.85 0.84 5.73
CA THR A 167 -10.88 0.17 6.53
C THR A 167 -10.18 -0.81 7.46
N ILE A 168 -10.09 -0.47 8.75
CA ILE A 168 -9.60 -1.41 9.76
C ILE A 168 -10.81 -2.22 10.23
N ASP A 169 -10.98 -3.44 9.71
CA ASP A 169 -11.81 -4.44 10.38
C ASP A 169 -11.05 -4.87 11.65
N LEU A 170 -11.43 -4.31 12.79
CA LEU A 170 -10.98 -4.82 14.09
C LEU A 170 -11.74 -6.12 14.38
N PRO A 171 -11.06 -7.26 14.56
CA PRO A 171 -11.70 -8.52 14.95
C PRO A 171 -12.27 -8.48 16.37
#